data_AF-A0AAE0FEJ5-F1
#
_entry.id   AF-A0AAE0FEJ5-F1
#
_cell.length_a   1.000
_cell.length_b   1.000
_cell.length_c   1.000
_cell.angle_alpha   90.00
_cell.angle_beta   90.00
_cell.angle_gamma   90.00
#
_symmetry.space_group_name_H-M   'P 1'
#
loop_
_entity.id
_entity.type
_entity.pdbx_description
1 polymer ?
#
loop_
_entity_poly.entity_id
_entity_poly.type
_entity_poly.pdbx_seq_one_letter_code
_entity_poly.pdbx_strand_id
1 'polypeptide(L)'
;MTLHCFIAISLKFWAVAICFICLLHFASGDENTCTAETAEGTETNHCGCSDLSRDAVPRDDLVGYKHVTGSATKHIANHINRNDAAPGSKLVELEGGEFIMGSEASPYPSDQEGPIRKVTVEPFSIDKRAITNADFAAFVFATDFKTDAEEFGWSFVFELLLSKE
;
A
#
# COMPACT_ATOMS: atom_id res chain seq x y z
N MET A 1 34.77 44.52 -19.92
CA MET A 1 35.31 43.15 -19.70
C MET A 1 35.38 42.78 -18.21
N THR A 2 34.43 43.22 -17.37
CA THR A 2 34.62 43.16 -15.91
C THR A 2 33.39 42.76 -15.07
N LEU A 3 32.18 42.65 -15.62
CA LEU A 3 30.99 42.29 -14.82
C LEU A 3 30.53 40.84 -15.00
N HIS A 4 30.61 40.31 -16.23
CA HIS A 4 30.22 38.92 -16.50
C HIS A 4 31.20 37.87 -15.95
N CYS A 5 32.48 38.23 -15.75
CA CYS A 5 33.49 37.31 -15.22
C CYS A 5 33.36 37.11 -13.70
N PHE A 6 32.95 38.15 -12.96
CA PHE A 6 32.78 38.09 -11.50
C PHE A 6 31.59 37.22 -11.08
N ILE A 7 30.48 37.27 -11.82
CA ILE A 7 29.28 36.45 -11.55
C ILE A 7 29.58 34.96 -11.79
N ALA A 8 30.32 34.63 -12.86
CA ALA A 8 30.67 33.25 -13.17
C ALA A 8 31.62 32.59 -12.15
N ILE A 9 32.49 33.38 -11.51
CA ILE A 9 33.38 32.90 -10.45
C ILE A 9 32.59 32.71 -9.15
N SER A 10 31.69 33.64 -8.81
CA SER A 10 30.85 33.57 -7.61
C SER A 10 29.91 32.36 -7.59
N LEU A 11 29.27 32.01 -8.73
CA LEU A 11 28.41 30.82 -8.80
C LEU A 11 29.18 29.50 -8.63
N LYS A 12 30.43 29.42 -9.13
CA LYS A 12 31.27 28.23 -8.95
C LYS A 12 31.71 28.04 -7.51
N PHE A 13 32.00 29.13 -6.79
CA PHE A 13 32.30 29.06 -5.35
C PHE A 13 31.09 28.64 -4.51
N TRP A 14 29.89 29.11 -4.87
CA TRP A 14 28.68 28.76 -4.12
C TRP A 14 28.26 27.30 -4.32
N ALA A 15 28.46 26.74 -5.52
CA ALA A 15 28.21 25.32 -5.79
C ALA A 15 29.15 24.38 -5.00
N VAL A 16 30.44 24.74 -4.85
CA VAL A 16 31.39 23.94 -4.06
C VAL A 16 31.11 24.03 -2.57
N ALA A 17 30.70 25.21 -2.06
CA ALA A 17 30.33 25.39 -0.66
C ALA A 17 29.07 24.59 -0.28
N ILE A 18 28.05 24.57 -1.15
CA ILE A 18 26.82 23.77 -0.93
C ILE A 18 27.16 22.27 -0.90
N CYS A 19 28.03 21.80 -1.80
CA CYS A 19 28.45 20.39 -1.83
C CYS A 19 29.22 19.99 -0.56
N PHE A 20 30.06 20.89 -0.01
CA PHE A 20 30.79 20.66 1.24
C PHE A 20 29.87 20.63 2.47
N ILE A 21 28.82 21.47 2.50
CA ILE A 21 27.82 21.45 3.57
C ILE A 21 26.97 20.18 3.53
N CYS A 22 26.59 19.70 2.34
CA CYS A 22 25.89 18.42 2.18
C CYS A 22 26.74 17.22 2.62
N LEU A 23 28.05 17.23 2.37
CA LEU A 23 28.96 16.19 2.82
C LEU A 23 29.19 16.18 4.35
N LEU A 24 29.06 17.33 5.00
CA LEU A 24 29.17 17.45 6.47
C LEU A 24 27.87 17.09 7.21
N HIS A 25 26.71 17.15 6.57
CA HIS A 25 25.42 16.74 7.16
C HIS A 25 25.11 15.24 7.02
N PHE A 26 25.90 14.48 6.24
CA PHE A 26 25.69 13.05 6.00
C PHE A 26 26.48 12.12 6.94
N ALA A 27 27.20 12.69 7.93
CA ALA A 27 28.13 11.98 8.82
C ALA A 27 27.66 11.87 10.28
N SER A 28 26.38 12.04 10.57
CA SER A 28 25.78 11.73 11.89
C SER A 28 24.69 10.68 11.74
N GLY A 29 25.11 9.45 11.40
CA GLY A 29 24.28 8.25 11.50
C GLY A 29 24.63 7.52 12.79
N ASP A 30 23.88 7.82 13.87
CA ASP A 30 24.04 7.14 15.15
C ASP A 30 23.28 5.80 15.13
N GLU A 31 24.07 4.76 14.89
CA GLU A 31 24.13 3.43 15.51
C GLU A 31 22.93 2.96 16.37
N ASN A 32 22.35 1.87 15.88
CA ASN A 32 21.47 0.90 16.52
C ASN A 32 21.75 0.59 18.00
N THR A 33 20.71 0.64 18.84
CA THR A 33 20.58 -0.21 20.05
C THR A 33 19.11 -0.55 20.30
N CYS A 34 18.68 -1.74 19.86
CA CYS A 34 17.44 -2.37 20.33
C CYS A 34 17.82 -3.45 21.34
N THR A 35 17.61 -3.17 22.62
CA THR A 35 17.71 -4.18 23.69
C THR A 35 16.45 -5.04 23.66
N ALA A 36 16.62 -6.32 23.31
CA ALA A 36 15.62 -7.34 23.56
C ALA A 36 15.68 -7.75 25.04
N GLU A 37 14.65 -7.41 25.81
CA GLU A 37 14.38 -8.05 27.09
C GLU A 37 13.09 -8.86 27.00
N THR A 38 13.23 -10.14 27.31
CA THR A 38 12.19 -11.17 27.43
C THR A 38 11.45 -11.09 28.77
N ALA A 39 10.12 -11.16 28.76
CA ALA A 39 9.27 -11.82 29.77
C ALA A 39 7.82 -11.83 29.23
N GLU A 40 7.31 -12.94 28.71
CA GLU A 40 6.60 -14.01 29.44
C GLU A 40 5.20 -13.58 29.96
N GLY A 41 4.16 -13.99 29.22
CA GLY A 41 2.75 -13.77 29.55
C GLY A 41 1.87 -14.70 28.71
N THR A 42 1.38 -15.76 29.34
CA THR A 42 0.48 -16.76 28.75
C THR A 42 -0.95 -16.20 28.68
N GLU A 43 -1.44 -15.83 27.50
CA GLU A 43 -2.89 -15.76 27.22
C GLU A 43 -3.18 -16.23 25.79
N THR A 44 -4.01 -17.26 25.68
CA THR A 44 -4.46 -17.85 24.42
C THR A 44 -5.46 -16.92 23.72
N ASN A 45 -4.95 -15.93 22.99
CA ASN A 45 -5.75 -15.10 22.10
C ASN A 45 -5.88 -15.80 20.74
N HIS A 46 -6.93 -16.61 20.63
CA HIS A 46 -7.33 -17.29 19.40
C HIS A 46 -7.83 -16.25 18.39
N CYS A 47 -6.91 -15.69 17.61
CA CYS A 47 -7.23 -14.96 16.38
C CYS A 47 -7.65 -16.01 15.32
N GLY A 48 -8.86 -15.86 14.76
CA GLY A 48 -9.57 -16.83 13.91
C GLY A 48 -8.95 -17.11 12.53
N CYS A 49 -7.66 -17.39 12.48
CA CYS A 49 -6.88 -17.69 11.29
C CYS A 49 -6.71 -19.21 11.05
N SER A 50 -7.40 -20.07 11.79
CA SER A 50 -7.15 -21.53 11.77
C SER A 50 -7.75 -22.25 10.56
N ASP A 51 -8.73 -21.65 9.87
CA ASP A 51 -9.50 -22.32 8.81
C ASP A 51 -9.31 -21.72 7.40
N LEU A 52 -8.41 -20.76 7.21
CA LEU A 52 -8.07 -20.28 5.87
C LEU A 52 -6.89 -21.07 5.31
N SER A 53 -7.19 -22.21 4.67
CA SER A 53 -6.24 -22.83 3.75
C SER A 53 -6.00 -21.88 2.57
N ARG A 54 -4.93 -21.08 2.64
CA ARG A 54 -4.29 -20.54 1.45
C ARG A 54 -3.47 -21.66 0.83
N ASP A 55 -4.14 -22.64 0.24
CA ASP A 55 -3.46 -23.52 -0.70
C ASP A 55 -2.86 -22.62 -1.77
N ALA A 56 -1.52 -22.57 -1.80
CA ALA A 56 -0.81 -21.87 -2.83
C ALA A 56 -1.25 -22.46 -4.18
N VAL A 57 -1.83 -21.63 -5.04
CA VAL A 57 -2.05 -22.02 -6.44
C VAL A 57 -0.68 -22.49 -6.97
N PRO A 58 -0.57 -23.72 -7.51
CA PRO A 58 0.69 -24.24 -8.03
C PRO A 58 1.38 -23.23 -8.94
N ARG A 59 2.65 -22.93 -8.62
CA ARG A 59 3.45 -21.88 -9.28
C ARG A 59 3.86 -22.20 -10.73
N ASP A 60 3.54 -23.39 -11.22
CA ASP A 60 3.94 -23.82 -12.58
C ASP A 60 3.18 -23.07 -13.70
N ASP A 61 2.08 -22.38 -13.38
CA ASP A 61 1.33 -21.56 -14.34
C ASP A 61 1.81 -20.09 -14.42
N LEU A 62 2.79 -19.68 -13.59
CA LEU A 62 3.31 -18.30 -13.56
C LEU A 62 4.60 -18.08 -14.37
N VAL A 63 5.14 -19.12 -15.00
CA VAL A 63 6.22 -18.98 -16.00
C VAL A 63 5.61 -18.50 -17.33
N GLY A 64 5.12 -17.26 -17.37
CA GLY A 64 4.31 -16.86 -18.52
C GLY A 64 3.85 -15.43 -18.65
N TYR A 65 4.26 -14.47 -17.79
CA TYR A 65 3.98 -13.05 -18.09
C TYR A 65 4.94 -12.50 -19.15
N LYS A 66 5.01 -13.20 -20.29
CA LYS A 66 5.50 -12.67 -21.55
C LYS A 66 4.38 -11.81 -22.10
N HIS A 67 4.70 -10.56 -22.40
CA HIS A 67 3.89 -9.64 -23.21
C HIS A 67 2.92 -10.41 -24.12
N VAL A 68 1.63 -10.42 -23.79
CA VAL A 68 0.64 -11.18 -24.57
C VAL A 68 0.42 -10.45 -25.88
N THR A 69 1.26 -10.74 -26.87
CA THR A 69 1.03 -10.35 -28.25
C THR A 69 0.04 -11.33 -28.87
N GLY A 70 -1.24 -10.95 -28.78
CA GLY A 70 -2.28 -11.29 -29.75
C GLY A 70 -2.56 -12.77 -29.99
N SER A 71 -3.22 -13.46 -29.05
CA SER A 71 -4.20 -14.51 -29.37
C SER A 71 -4.95 -14.99 -28.10
N ALA A 72 -4.24 -15.24 -27.00
CA ALA A 72 -4.83 -15.68 -25.72
C ALA A 72 -5.70 -14.60 -25.04
N THR A 73 -5.42 -13.32 -25.33
CA THR A 73 -6.25 -12.17 -24.89
C THR A 73 -7.66 -12.18 -25.46
N LYS A 74 -7.92 -12.88 -26.57
CA LYS A 74 -9.25 -12.86 -27.20
C LYS A 74 -10.29 -13.63 -26.38
N HIS A 75 -9.90 -14.68 -25.66
CA HIS A 75 -10.84 -15.46 -24.85
C HIS A 75 -11.21 -14.77 -23.53
N ILE A 76 -10.27 -14.06 -22.89
CA ILE A 76 -10.57 -13.27 -21.68
C ILE A 76 -11.34 -11.99 -22.06
N ALA A 77 -10.92 -11.30 -23.14
CA ALA A 77 -11.58 -10.09 -23.63
C ALA A 77 -13.02 -10.33 -24.13
N ASN A 78 -13.34 -11.53 -24.63
CA ASN A 78 -14.69 -11.85 -25.09
C ASN A 78 -15.70 -12.07 -23.94
N HIS A 79 -15.24 -12.21 -22.69
CA HIS A 79 -16.10 -12.28 -21.50
C HIS A 79 -16.23 -10.94 -20.75
N ILE A 80 -15.50 -9.90 -21.17
CA ILE A 80 -15.58 -8.58 -20.56
C ILE A 80 -16.48 -7.72 -21.45
N ASN A 81 -17.80 -7.82 -21.25
CA ASN A 81 -18.75 -6.91 -21.87
C ASN A 81 -18.46 -5.50 -21.34
N ARG A 82 -18.11 -4.56 -22.22
CA ARG A 82 -17.72 -3.19 -21.85
C ARG A 82 -18.83 -2.37 -21.17
N ASN A 83 -20.06 -2.89 -21.16
CA ASN A 83 -21.20 -2.31 -20.43
C ASN A 83 -21.37 -2.88 -19.02
N ASP A 84 -20.61 -3.92 -18.68
CA ASP A 84 -20.48 -4.38 -17.30
C ASP A 84 -19.34 -3.55 -16.69
N ALA A 85 -19.70 -2.45 -16.04
CA ALA A 85 -18.85 -1.88 -14.99
C ALA A 85 -18.31 -3.04 -14.14
N ALA A 86 -17.02 -2.97 -13.75
CA ALA A 86 -16.26 -4.03 -13.07
C ALA A 86 -17.16 -5.04 -12.32
N PRO A 87 -17.07 -6.37 -12.59
CA PRO A 87 -18.03 -7.37 -12.12
C PRO A 87 -18.55 -7.10 -10.71
N GLY A 88 -19.78 -6.58 -10.65
CA GLY A 88 -20.30 -5.88 -9.50
C GLY A 88 -20.28 -6.70 -8.21
N SER A 89 -19.52 -6.23 -7.23
CA SER A 89 -20.05 -6.23 -5.87
C SER A 89 -21.32 -5.37 -5.90
N LYS A 90 -22.48 -5.99 -5.67
CA LYS A 90 -23.69 -5.23 -5.43
C LYS A 90 -23.45 -4.41 -4.15
N LEU A 91 -23.25 -3.11 -4.32
CA LEU A 91 -23.19 -2.16 -3.23
C LEU A 91 -24.44 -2.36 -2.35
N VAL A 92 -24.24 -2.25 -1.05
CA VAL A 92 -25.32 -2.23 -0.08
C VAL A 92 -25.67 -0.79 0.17
N GLU A 93 -26.90 -0.43 -0.15
CA GLU A 93 -27.48 0.85 0.26
C GLU A 93 -27.73 0.83 1.76
N LEU A 94 -27.21 1.84 2.44
CA LEU A 94 -27.45 2.12 3.85
C LEU A 94 -28.14 3.47 3.94
N GLU A 95 -29.24 3.54 4.68
CA GLU A 95 -30.04 4.76 4.88
C GLU A 95 -29.28 5.87 5.64
N GLY A 96 -28.06 5.59 6.11
CA GLY A 96 -27.32 6.45 7.00
C GLY A 96 -28.01 6.59 8.36
N GLY A 97 -27.85 7.75 8.99
CA GLY A 97 -28.44 8.07 10.29
C GLY A 97 -27.39 8.41 11.35
N GLU A 98 -27.86 8.47 12.59
CA GLU A 98 -27.04 8.82 13.74
C GLU A 98 -26.55 7.55 14.46
N PHE A 99 -25.27 7.52 14.81
CA PHE A 99 -24.69 6.47 15.64
C PHE A 99 -23.59 7.01 16.54
N ILE A 100 -23.14 6.16 17.46
CA ILE A 100 -22.07 6.46 18.40
C ILE A 100 -20.76 5.88 17.87
N MET A 101 -19.81 6.74 17.55
CA MET A 101 -18.50 6.39 16.98
C MET A 101 -17.40 6.52 18.03
N GLY A 102 -16.44 5.59 18.00
CA GLY A 102 -15.26 5.59 18.84
C GLY A 102 -15.38 4.69 20.08
N SER A 103 -14.33 4.67 20.90
CA SER A 103 -14.23 3.87 22.12
C SER A 103 -13.51 4.63 23.24
N GLU A 104 -13.98 4.49 24.48
CA GLU A 104 -13.25 4.96 25.68
C GLU A 104 -12.26 3.91 26.22
N ALA A 105 -12.34 2.66 25.73
CA ALA A 105 -11.59 1.52 26.25
C ALA A 105 -10.50 1.09 25.26
N SER A 106 -9.74 2.02 24.72
CA SER A 106 -8.65 1.70 23.80
C SER A 106 -7.44 1.14 24.58
N PRO A 107 -6.93 -0.05 24.25
CA PRO A 107 -5.69 -0.57 24.84
C PRO A 107 -4.45 0.20 24.37
N TYR A 108 -4.55 0.96 23.27
CA TYR A 108 -3.46 1.71 22.66
C TYR A 108 -3.82 3.19 22.53
N PRO A 109 -3.48 4.04 23.52
CA PRO A 109 -3.85 5.46 23.51
C PRO A 109 -3.34 6.26 22.30
N SER A 110 -2.27 5.80 21.64
CA SER A 110 -1.71 6.42 20.43
C SER A 110 -2.65 6.40 19.22
N ASP A 111 -3.54 5.41 19.17
CA ASP A 111 -4.38 5.13 18.00
C ASP A 111 -5.60 6.04 17.95
N GLN A 112 -5.84 6.79 19.04
CA GLN A 112 -6.88 7.83 19.13
C GLN A 112 -8.27 7.32 18.73
N GLU A 113 -8.64 6.12 19.17
CA GLU A 113 -9.96 5.53 18.91
C GLU A 113 -11.11 6.28 19.60
N GLY A 114 -10.81 6.99 20.70
CA GLY A 114 -11.74 7.83 21.43
C GLY A 114 -11.63 9.33 21.08
N PRO A 115 -12.40 10.20 21.75
CA PRO A 115 -13.52 9.84 22.62
C PRO A 115 -14.73 9.36 21.82
N ILE A 116 -15.65 8.73 22.53
CA ILE A 116 -16.98 8.42 22.03
C ILE A 116 -17.70 9.72 21.66
N ARG A 117 -18.22 9.76 20.44
CA ARG A 117 -18.97 10.91 19.93
C ARG A 117 -20.13 10.48 19.05
N LYS A 118 -21.15 11.30 19.03
CA LYS A 118 -22.33 11.14 18.17
C LYS A 118 -22.01 11.65 16.77
N VAL A 119 -22.23 10.81 15.76
CA VAL A 119 -21.96 11.11 14.35
C VAL A 119 -23.21 10.81 13.54
N THR A 120 -23.56 11.74 12.65
CA THR A 120 -24.63 11.57 11.66
C THR A 120 -24.00 11.45 10.29
N VAL A 121 -24.38 10.41 9.55
CA VAL A 121 -23.98 10.22 8.15
C VAL A 121 -25.22 10.25 7.26
N GLU A 122 -25.09 10.81 6.06
CA GLU A 122 -26.12 10.75 5.04
C GLU A 122 -26.25 9.32 4.48
N PRO A 123 -27.36 8.98 3.79
CA PRO A 123 -27.47 7.71 3.08
C PRO A 123 -26.30 7.51 2.11
N PHE A 124 -25.73 6.31 2.08
CA PHE A 124 -24.60 5.96 1.22
C PHE A 124 -24.60 4.48 0.90
N SER A 125 -23.79 4.09 -0.08
CA SER A 125 -23.63 2.71 -0.48
C SER A 125 -22.21 2.21 -0.23
N ILE A 126 -22.07 0.94 0.14
CA ILE A 126 -20.77 0.33 0.49
C ILE A 126 -20.66 -1.10 -0.03
N ASP A 127 -19.45 -1.51 -0.41
CA ASP A 127 -19.18 -2.88 -0.80
C ASP A 127 -19.33 -3.87 0.36
N LYS A 128 -19.89 -5.04 0.06
CA LYS A 128 -20.00 -6.16 1.03
C LYS A 128 -18.66 -6.83 1.33
N ARG A 129 -17.67 -6.66 0.46
CA ARG A 129 -16.36 -7.30 0.53
C ARG A 129 -15.29 -6.31 0.10
N ALA A 130 -14.05 -6.53 0.55
CA ALA A 130 -12.91 -5.85 -0.03
C ALA A 130 -12.79 -6.13 -1.54
N ILE A 131 -12.14 -5.21 -2.26
CA ILE A 131 -11.76 -5.38 -3.66
C ILE A 131 -10.85 -6.61 -3.78
N THR A 132 -11.16 -7.50 -4.73
CA THR A 132 -10.36 -8.72 -4.95
C THR A 132 -9.28 -8.46 -5.99
N ASN A 133 -8.29 -9.37 -6.04
CA ASN A 133 -7.27 -9.35 -7.09
C ASN A 133 -7.88 -9.40 -8.50
N ALA A 134 -8.99 -10.14 -8.69
CA ALA A 134 -9.65 -10.23 -9.98
C ALA A 134 -10.29 -8.90 -10.41
N ASP A 135 -10.96 -8.21 -9.48
CA ASP A 135 -11.56 -6.90 -9.77
C ASP A 135 -10.47 -5.85 -10.07
N PHE A 136 -9.40 -5.84 -9.26
CA PHE A 136 -8.30 -4.90 -9.45
C PHE A 136 -7.53 -5.18 -10.76
N ALA A 137 -7.33 -6.45 -11.13
CA ALA A 137 -6.73 -6.82 -12.41
C ALA A 137 -7.58 -6.36 -13.61
N ALA A 138 -8.91 -6.46 -13.51
CA ALA A 138 -9.81 -5.95 -14.54
C ALA A 138 -9.70 -4.41 -14.69
N PHE A 139 -9.58 -3.69 -13.57
CA PHE A 139 -9.31 -2.26 -13.57
C PHE A 139 -7.98 -1.93 -14.27
N VAL A 140 -6.88 -2.57 -13.86
CA VAL A 140 -5.55 -2.35 -14.47
C VAL A 140 -5.58 -2.64 -15.97
N PHE A 141 -6.23 -3.72 -16.41
CA PHE A 141 -6.36 -4.04 -17.84
C PHE A 141 -7.13 -2.97 -18.62
N ALA A 142 -8.15 -2.37 -18.00
CA ALA A 142 -8.98 -1.36 -18.66
C ALA A 142 -8.29 0.01 -18.75
N THR A 143 -7.42 0.36 -17.79
CA THR A 143 -6.86 1.71 -17.66
C THR A 143 -5.35 1.80 -17.85
N ASP A 144 -4.64 0.67 -17.93
CA ASP A 144 -3.18 0.59 -17.91
C ASP A 144 -2.57 1.27 -16.66
N PHE A 145 -3.26 1.13 -15.51
CA PHE A 145 -2.87 1.78 -14.26
C PHE A 145 -1.62 1.13 -13.65
N LYS A 146 -0.70 1.96 -13.17
CA LYS A 146 0.48 1.53 -12.39
C LYS A 146 0.32 1.96 -10.94
N THR A 147 0.59 1.05 -10.02
CA THR A 147 0.54 1.31 -8.58
C THR A 147 1.80 2.04 -8.09
N ASP A 148 1.69 2.76 -6.98
CA ASP A 148 2.84 3.39 -6.32
C ASP A 148 3.97 2.38 -6.01
N ALA A 149 3.62 1.15 -5.64
CA ALA A 149 4.60 0.08 -5.40
C ALA A 149 5.42 -0.26 -6.65
N GLU A 150 4.81 -0.20 -7.83
CA GLU A 150 5.52 -0.38 -9.11
C GLU A 150 6.35 0.85 -9.49
N GLU A 151 5.87 2.06 -9.17
CA GLU A 151 6.63 3.30 -9.41
C GLU A 151 7.88 3.39 -8.51
N PHE A 152 7.75 3.02 -7.24
CA PHE A 152 8.87 2.96 -6.30
C PHE A 152 9.76 1.73 -6.53
N GLY A 153 9.21 0.65 -7.08
CA GLY A 153 9.91 -0.62 -7.31
C GLY A 153 10.01 -1.51 -6.07
N TRP A 154 9.23 -1.24 -5.02
CA TRP A 154 9.20 -2.05 -3.80
C TRP A 154 7.87 -1.89 -3.03
N SER A 155 7.58 -2.85 -2.15
CA SER A 155 6.50 -2.78 -1.16
C SER A 155 6.82 -3.69 0.02
N PHE A 156 6.06 -3.60 1.11
CA PHE A 156 6.27 -4.41 2.30
C PHE A 156 5.77 -5.85 2.11
N VAL A 157 6.60 -6.81 2.50
CA VAL A 157 6.25 -8.23 2.60
C VAL A 157 6.61 -8.72 4.00
N PHE A 158 5.71 -9.47 4.63
CA PHE A 158 5.98 -10.05 5.94
C PHE A 158 7.04 -11.16 5.84
N GLU A 159 8.06 -11.12 6.69
CA GLU A 159 9.24 -12.00 6.61
C GLU A 159 8.88 -13.49 6.53
N LEU A 160 7.90 -13.95 7.32
CA LEU A 160 7.50 -15.36 7.34
C LEU A 160 6.84 -15.86 6.04
N LEU A 161 6.53 -14.96 5.09
CA LEU A 161 5.98 -15.31 3.78
C LEU A 161 7.05 -15.35 2.67
N LEU A 162 8.31 -15.05 2.99
CA LEU A 162 9.42 -15.16 2.05
C LEU A 162 9.76 -16.63 1.80
N SER A 163 10.11 -16.96 0.56
CA SER A 163 10.66 -18.28 0.24
C SER A 163 12.02 -18.43 0.90
N LYS A 164 12.31 -19.65 1.37
CA LYS A 164 13.67 -20.02 1.75
C LYS A 164 14.59 -19.89 0.54
N GLU A 165 15.82 -19.45 0.81
CA GLU A 165 16.90 -19.37 -0.18
C GLU A 165 17.41 -20.75 -0.60
#